data_AF-A0A7X8W689-F1
#
_entry.id   AF-A0A7X8W689-F1
#
_cell.length_a   1.000
_cell.length_b   1.000
_cell.length_c   1.000
_cell.angle_alpha   90.00
_cell.angle_beta   90.00
_cell.angle_gamma   90.00
#
_symmetry.space_group_name_H-M   'P 1'
#
loop_
_entity.id
_entity.type
_entity.pdbx_description
1 polymer ?
#
loop_
_entity_poly.entity_id
_entity_poly.type
_entity_poly.pdbx_seq_one_letter_code
_entity_poly.pdbx_strand_id
1 'polypeptide(L)'
;MEIRNGNTLFRRLWRKDEAGMTLEAGLVFPIFMLVVLSCLILIAGQSARLVWRGACLRTAEELGLLTAPLSVPELANVRNNLINRLLRETGELAPAKETLLWSLEDCCDTLLSAPWLRRRVCWWCIQTAGARSPLLKLISIPRLAVNVDRKANAIWLHSSYELVTPFGKRLMKERVAAACWQAAEEKAKPALEEREEKKPNIWHLDNFTRGQMFREEMGGNLPASYPVIARFAGGEARMIKSIDLNRPTWSSDRDLESFVLRKADELADFAGTDEPWGSQKVFIREDEIMHRVLLLVIPGDAAEGRKSFLNGAVRAACAARGVELQVRESGESRLSIEVPEEDAAAAEEDAA
;
A
#
# COMPACT_ATOMS: atom_id res chain seq x y z
N MET A 1 82.85 -29.50 -70.20
CA MET A 1 82.12 -30.69 -69.73
C MET A 1 81.43 -30.29 -68.45
N GLU A 2 80.11 -30.18 -68.52
CA GLU A 2 79.22 -29.82 -67.42
C GLU A 2 79.29 -30.83 -66.27
N ILE A 3 78.93 -30.37 -65.06
CA ILE A 3 77.99 -30.96 -64.07
C ILE A 3 78.17 -30.07 -62.82
N ARG A 4 77.39 -29.00 -62.62
CA ARG A 4 75.97 -28.90 -62.22
C ARG A 4 75.72 -29.28 -60.77
N ASN A 5 75.43 -28.24 -59.98
CA ASN A 5 74.52 -28.12 -58.84
C ASN A 5 74.27 -29.34 -57.94
N GLY A 6 74.60 -29.17 -56.66
CA GLY A 6 74.09 -30.06 -55.62
C GLY A 6 74.33 -29.56 -54.20
N ASN A 7 74.03 -28.31 -53.88
CA ASN A 7 74.08 -27.87 -52.46
C ASN A 7 73.03 -26.81 -52.06
N THR A 8 71.89 -26.78 -52.74
CA THR A 8 70.72 -25.96 -52.36
C THR A 8 69.57 -26.77 -51.75
N LEU A 9 69.69 -28.10 -51.66
CA LEU A 9 68.63 -28.96 -51.10
C LEU A 9 68.67 -29.14 -49.58
N PHE A 10 69.79 -28.83 -48.92
CA PHE A 10 69.92 -29.08 -47.47
C PHE A 10 69.46 -27.92 -46.56
N ARG A 11 69.11 -26.75 -47.12
CA ARG A 11 68.56 -25.62 -46.33
C ARG A 11 67.03 -25.54 -46.27
N ARG A 12 66.32 -26.54 -46.80
CA ARG A 12 64.84 -26.58 -46.79
C ARG A 12 64.21 -27.58 -45.81
N LEU A 13 65.01 -28.33 -45.04
CA LEU A 13 64.50 -29.34 -44.10
C LEU A 13 64.48 -28.90 -42.63
N TRP A 14 64.81 -27.63 -42.35
CA TRP A 14 64.73 -27.03 -41.01
C TRP A 14 63.86 -25.77 -41.00
N ARG A 15 62.67 -25.85 -41.61
CA ARG A 15 61.49 -25.23 -41.01
C ARG A 15 60.74 -26.31 -40.28
N LYS A 16 61.28 -26.67 -39.12
CA LYS A 16 60.47 -27.16 -38.01
C LYS A 16 59.70 -25.94 -37.53
N ASP A 17 58.63 -25.60 -38.24
CA ASP A 17 57.55 -24.82 -37.63
C ASP A 17 56.90 -25.81 -36.65
N GLU A 18 57.55 -26.02 -35.50
CA GLU A 18 56.92 -26.64 -34.34
C GLU A 18 55.88 -25.64 -33.84
N ALA A 19 54.74 -25.62 -34.52
CA ALA A 19 53.47 -25.20 -33.97
C ALA A 19 53.02 -26.20 -32.88
N GLY A 20 53.95 -26.56 -31.98
CA GLY A 20 53.63 -27.21 -30.74
C GLY A 20 52.97 -26.16 -29.89
N MET A 21 51.63 -26.11 -29.91
CA MET A 21 50.91 -25.59 -28.75
C MET A 21 51.57 -26.25 -27.54
N THR A 22 52.16 -25.44 -26.67
CA THR A 22 52.80 -25.96 -25.46
C THR A 22 51.77 -26.81 -24.73
N LEU A 23 52.17 -27.97 -24.22
CA LEU A 23 51.27 -28.90 -23.53
C LEU A 23 50.47 -28.18 -22.42
N GLU A 24 51.07 -27.14 -21.84
CA GLU A 24 50.44 -26.16 -20.95
C GLU A 24 49.27 -25.40 -21.61
N ALA A 25 49.43 -24.82 -22.80
CA ALA A 25 48.34 -24.16 -23.53
C ALA A 25 47.21 -25.13 -23.89
N GLY A 26 47.54 -26.38 -24.23
CA GLY A 26 46.58 -27.44 -24.52
C GLY A 26 45.71 -27.83 -23.31
N LEU A 27 46.21 -27.66 -22.08
CA LEU A 27 45.51 -27.98 -20.84
C LEU A 27 44.82 -26.76 -20.22
N VAL A 28 45.44 -25.57 -20.32
CA VAL A 28 44.90 -24.31 -19.79
C VAL A 28 43.66 -23.86 -20.55
N PHE A 29 43.65 -23.98 -21.88
CA PHE A 29 42.53 -23.48 -22.68
C PHE A 29 41.19 -24.21 -22.39
N PRO A 30 41.11 -25.56 -22.34
CA PRO A 30 39.89 -26.26 -21.96
C PRO A 30 39.41 -25.93 -20.55
N ILE A 31 40.33 -25.81 -19.58
CA ILE A 31 39.98 -25.44 -18.20
C ILE A 31 39.40 -24.03 -18.16
N PHE A 32 40.04 -23.08 -18.84
CA PHE A 32 39.54 -21.72 -18.94
C PHE A 32 38.14 -21.68 -19.58
N MET A 33 37.93 -22.42 -20.69
CA MET A 33 36.63 -22.52 -21.34
C MET A 33 35.57 -23.15 -20.43
N LEU A 34 35.90 -24.16 -19.62
CA LEU A 34 35.00 -24.73 -18.63
C LEU A 34 34.62 -23.73 -17.54
N VAL A 35 35.56 -22.92 -17.07
CA VAL A 35 35.30 -21.85 -16.09
C VAL A 35 34.36 -20.80 -16.71
N VAL A 36 34.65 -20.32 -17.92
CA VAL A 36 33.79 -19.36 -18.62
C VAL A 36 32.39 -19.92 -18.84
N LEU A 37 32.28 -21.16 -19.31
CA LEU A 37 30.99 -21.83 -19.50
C LEU A 37 30.22 -21.96 -18.18
N SER A 38 30.90 -22.33 -17.10
CA SER A 38 30.31 -22.39 -15.76
C SER A 38 29.78 -21.02 -15.31
N CYS A 39 30.56 -19.96 -15.49
CA CYS A 39 30.12 -18.58 -15.22
C CYS A 39 28.89 -18.20 -16.04
N LEU A 40 28.86 -18.51 -17.34
CA LEU A 40 27.71 -18.23 -18.20
C LEU A 40 26.45 -18.99 -17.76
N ILE A 41 26.59 -20.25 -17.34
CA ILE A 41 25.47 -21.05 -16.80
C ILE A 41 24.95 -20.42 -15.50
N LEU A 42 25.84 -19.99 -14.60
CA LEU A 42 25.46 -19.34 -13.35
C LEU A 42 24.73 -18.02 -13.61
N ILE A 43 25.25 -17.19 -14.53
CA ILE A 43 24.61 -15.93 -14.94
C ILE A 43 23.22 -16.22 -15.52
N ALA A 44 23.11 -17.15 -16.46
CA ALA A 44 21.82 -17.53 -17.06
C ALA A 44 20.82 -18.04 -16.01
N GLY A 45 21.28 -18.83 -15.04
CA GLY A 45 20.45 -19.30 -13.92
C GLY A 45 19.93 -18.16 -13.04
N GLN A 46 20.78 -17.18 -12.71
CA GLN A 46 20.36 -15.99 -11.96
C GLN A 46 19.41 -15.10 -12.77
N SER A 47 19.68 -14.91 -14.06
CA SER A 47 18.80 -14.15 -14.96
C SER A 47 17.41 -14.79 -15.06
N ALA A 48 17.34 -16.13 -15.22
CA ALA A 48 16.05 -16.83 -15.24
C ALA A 48 15.29 -16.67 -13.92
N ARG A 49 15.98 -16.76 -12.78
CA ARG A 49 15.40 -16.54 -11.46
C ARG A 49 14.86 -15.12 -11.27
N LEU A 50 15.60 -14.10 -11.72
CA LEU A 50 15.17 -12.70 -11.67
C LEU A 50 13.92 -12.45 -12.51
N VAL A 51 13.89 -12.99 -13.74
CA VAL A 51 12.70 -12.92 -14.61
C VAL A 51 11.50 -13.55 -13.92
N TRP A 52 11.67 -14.75 -13.34
CA TRP A 52 10.59 -15.44 -12.64
C TRP A 52 10.07 -14.66 -11.43
N ARG A 53 10.99 -14.17 -10.59
CA ARG A 53 10.63 -13.37 -9.41
C ARG A 53 9.90 -12.08 -9.82
N GLY A 54 10.35 -11.40 -10.88
CA GLY A 54 9.68 -10.22 -11.42
C GLY A 54 8.27 -10.53 -11.93
N ALA A 55 8.08 -11.66 -12.61
CA ALA A 55 6.76 -12.09 -13.05
C ALA A 55 5.81 -12.42 -11.89
N CYS A 56 6.32 -13.09 -10.85
CA CYS A 56 5.58 -13.33 -9.61
C CYS A 56 5.18 -12.02 -8.92
N LEU A 57 6.09 -11.04 -8.83
CA LEU A 57 5.80 -9.74 -8.22
C LEU A 57 4.68 -9.00 -8.95
N ARG A 58 4.78 -8.89 -10.28
CA ARG A 58 3.72 -8.25 -11.08
C ARG A 58 2.38 -8.94 -10.94
N THR A 59 2.38 -10.28 -10.90
CA THR A 59 1.14 -11.04 -10.70
C THR A 59 0.56 -10.81 -9.31
N ALA A 60 1.41 -10.71 -8.28
CA ALA A 60 0.96 -10.37 -6.92
C ALA A 60 0.38 -8.95 -6.84
N GLU A 61 0.99 -7.97 -7.50
CA GLU A 61 0.46 -6.59 -7.59
C GLU A 61 -0.88 -6.54 -8.31
N GLU A 62 -1.05 -7.29 -9.41
CA GLU A 62 -2.32 -7.42 -10.12
C GLU A 62 -3.41 -8.03 -9.22
N LEU A 63 -3.06 -9.06 -8.45
CA LEU A 63 -3.96 -9.63 -7.45
C LEU A 63 -4.33 -8.61 -6.37
N GLY A 64 -3.37 -7.80 -5.90
CA GLY A 64 -3.62 -6.71 -4.98
C GLY A 64 -4.64 -5.71 -5.52
N LEU A 65 -4.47 -5.28 -6.78
CA LEU A 65 -5.42 -4.37 -7.43
C LEU A 65 -6.80 -5.00 -7.66
N LEU A 66 -6.87 -6.31 -7.90
CA LEU A 66 -8.13 -7.03 -8.02
C LEU A 66 -8.88 -7.11 -6.69
N THR A 67 -8.16 -7.16 -5.57
CA THR A 67 -8.76 -7.11 -4.22
C THR A 67 -9.20 -5.72 -3.78
N ALA A 68 -8.85 -4.67 -4.54
CA ALA A 68 -9.18 -3.27 -4.23
C ALA A 68 -10.68 -3.06 -3.94
N PRO A 69 -11.02 -2.28 -2.90
CA PRO A 69 -12.40 -2.09 -2.53
C PRO A 69 -13.15 -1.27 -3.59
N LEU A 70 -14.39 -1.67 -3.83
CA LEU A 70 -15.31 -0.93 -4.69
C LEU A 70 -15.73 0.42 -4.12
N SER A 71 -15.55 0.63 -2.81
CA SER A 71 -15.96 1.85 -2.11
C SER A 71 -15.20 3.09 -2.57
N VAL A 72 -14.04 2.93 -3.20
CA VAL A 72 -13.28 4.04 -3.80
C VAL A 72 -13.52 4.04 -5.32
N PRO A 73 -14.27 5.01 -5.88
CA PRO A 73 -14.67 5.02 -7.30
C PRO A 73 -13.47 4.99 -8.26
N GLU A 74 -12.36 5.62 -7.89
CA GLU A 74 -11.13 5.64 -8.68
C GLU A 74 -10.49 4.24 -8.78
N LEU A 75 -10.40 3.52 -7.65
CA LEU A 75 -9.90 2.14 -7.61
C LEU A 75 -10.86 1.17 -8.29
N ALA A 76 -12.17 1.38 -8.17
CA ALA A 76 -13.18 0.61 -8.89
C ALA A 76 -13.02 0.72 -10.41
N ASN A 77 -12.75 1.93 -10.92
CA ASN A 77 -12.47 2.15 -12.34
C ASN A 77 -11.17 1.47 -12.79
N VAL A 78 -10.10 1.57 -12.00
CA VAL A 78 -8.82 0.88 -12.27
C VAL A 78 -9.02 -0.64 -12.30
N ARG A 79 -9.73 -1.18 -11.31
CA ARG A 79 -10.05 -2.61 -11.21
C ARG A 79 -10.86 -3.08 -12.40
N ASN A 80 -11.92 -2.36 -12.78
CA ASN A 80 -12.76 -2.70 -13.92
C ASN A 80 -11.98 -2.63 -15.24
N ASN A 81 -11.11 -1.62 -15.41
CA ASN A 81 -10.22 -1.53 -16.56
C ASN A 81 -9.22 -2.69 -16.61
N LEU A 82 -8.68 -3.09 -15.47
CA LEU A 82 -7.78 -4.23 -15.35
C LEU A 82 -8.49 -5.55 -15.66
N ILE A 83 -9.69 -5.78 -15.13
CA ILE A 83 -10.53 -6.93 -15.49
C ILE A 83 -10.80 -6.96 -17.00
N ASN A 84 -11.20 -5.83 -17.58
CA ASN A 84 -11.47 -5.73 -19.03
C ASN A 84 -10.21 -5.93 -19.89
N ARG A 85 -9.02 -5.59 -19.37
CA ARG A 85 -7.74 -5.88 -20.02
C ARG A 85 -7.42 -7.38 -19.91
N LEU A 86 -7.54 -7.96 -18.73
CA LEU A 86 -7.30 -9.38 -18.49
C LEU A 86 -8.22 -10.27 -19.35
N LEU A 87 -9.50 -9.91 -19.46
CA LEU A 87 -10.47 -10.62 -20.30
C LEU A 87 -10.08 -10.58 -21.79
N ARG A 88 -9.58 -9.43 -22.27
CA ARG A 88 -9.09 -9.29 -23.66
C ARG A 88 -7.81 -10.09 -23.92
N GLU A 89 -6.90 -10.13 -22.96
CA GLU A 89 -5.62 -10.83 -23.09
C GLU A 89 -5.76 -12.36 -22.97
N THR A 90 -6.80 -12.85 -22.28
CA THR A 90 -6.97 -14.29 -22.00
C THR A 90 -7.94 -15.02 -22.94
N GLY A 91 -8.69 -14.32 -23.79
CA GLY A 91 -9.44 -14.86 -24.93
C GLY A 91 -10.60 -15.84 -24.63
N GLU A 92 -10.63 -16.48 -23.45
CA GLU A 92 -11.51 -17.63 -23.16
C GLU A 92 -12.36 -17.48 -21.88
N LEU A 93 -12.32 -16.33 -21.18
CA LEU A 93 -12.95 -16.20 -19.85
C LEU A 93 -14.33 -15.53 -19.84
N ALA A 94 -15.14 -15.67 -20.89
CA ALA A 94 -16.54 -15.21 -20.86
C ALA A 94 -17.37 -15.82 -19.70
N PRO A 95 -17.31 -17.15 -19.41
CA PRO A 95 -17.99 -17.71 -18.23
C PRO A 95 -17.23 -17.49 -16.91
N ALA A 96 -16.02 -16.93 -16.96
CA ALA A 96 -15.14 -16.82 -15.79
C ALA A 96 -15.01 -15.39 -15.27
N LYS A 97 -15.73 -14.41 -15.85
CA LYS A 97 -15.88 -13.08 -15.25
C LYS A 97 -16.59 -13.18 -13.89
N GLU A 98 -17.70 -13.92 -13.85
CA GLU A 98 -18.43 -14.18 -12.60
C GLU A 98 -17.60 -15.07 -11.68
N THR A 99 -17.02 -16.16 -12.17
CA THR A 99 -16.16 -17.04 -11.35
C THR A 99 -14.94 -16.30 -10.78
N LEU A 100 -14.31 -15.39 -11.52
CA LEU A 100 -13.24 -14.53 -11.01
C LEU A 100 -13.74 -13.56 -9.95
N LEU A 101 -14.90 -12.93 -10.16
CA LEU A 101 -15.47 -11.98 -9.20
C LEU A 101 -15.85 -12.67 -7.88
N TRP A 102 -16.52 -13.83 -7.94
CA TRP A 102 -16.88 -14.64 -6.77
C TRP A 102 -15.63 -15.26 -6.09
N SER A 103 -14.65 -15.74 -6.86
CA SER A 103 -13.38 -16.27 -6.34
C SER A 103 -12.49 -15.21 -5.69
N LEU A 104 -12.68 -13.92 -6.01
CA LEU A 104 -11.94 -12.81 -5.41
C LEU A 104 -12.58 -12.36 -4.09
N GLU A 105 -13.89 -12.53 -3.92
CA GLU A 105 -14.58 -12.32 -2.63
C GLU A 105 -14.22 -13.42 -1.62
N ASP A 106 -14.14 -14.67 -2.07
CA ASP A 106 -13.72 -15.83 -1.27
C ASP A 106 -12.28 -16.28 -1.60
N CYS A 107 -11.30 -15.38 -1.47
CA CYS A 107 -9.86 -15.66 -1.69
C CYS A 107 -9.25 -16.81 -0.82
N CYS A 108 -10.07 -17.57 -0.08
CA CYS A 108 -9.67 -18.65 0.82
C CYS A 108 -9.57 -20.03 0.15
N ASP A 109 -10.25 -20.29 -0.97
CA ASP A 109 -10.24 -21.62 -1.57
C ASP A 109 -9.16 -21.76 -2.66
N THR A 110 -7.98 -22.11 -2.17
CA THR A 110 -6.69 -22.47 -2.81
C THR A 110 -6.76 -23.42 -4.04
N LEU A 111 -7.92 -23.76 -4.58
CA LEU A 111 -8.11 -24.87 -5.53
C LEU A 111 -8.45 -24.45 -6.98
N LEU A 112 -8.99 -23.25 -7.24
CA LEU A 112 -9.38 -22.86 -8.62
C LEU A 112 -8.48 -21.81 -9.29
N SER A 113 -7.55 -21.17 -8.58
CA SER A 113 -6.66 -20.14 -9.16
C SER A 113 -5.33 -20.66 -9.72
N ALA A 114 -4.92 -21.90 -9.44
CA ALA A 114 -3.60 -22.41 -9.84
C ALA A 114 -3.34 -22.40 -11.37
N PRO A 115 -4.30 -22.78 -12.25
CA PRO A 115 -4.09 -22.72 -13.70
C PRO A 115 -4.02 -21.29 -14.24
N TRP A 116 -4.90 -20.39 -13.77
CA TRP A 116 -4.90 -18.99 -14.19
C TRP A 116 -3.63 -18.28 -13.72
N LEU A 117 -3.27 -18.45 -12.45
CA LEU A 117 -2.08 -17.87 -11.84
C LEU A 117 -0.80 -18.33 -12.55
N ARG A 118 -0.73 -19.62 -12.89
CA ARG A 118 0.36 -20.17 -13.70
C ARG A 118 0.39 -19.55 -15.08
N ARG A 119 -0.74 -19.42 -15.78
CA ARG A 119 -0.80 -18.75 -17.09
C ARG A 119 -0.35 -17.29 -16.97
N ARG A 120 -0.76 -16.56 -15.93
CA ARG A 120 -0.42 -15.15 -15.75
C ARG A 120 1.07 -14.93 -15.44
N VAL A 121 1.64 -15.72 -14.54
CA VAL A 121 3.09 -15.67 -14.27
C VAL A 121 3.88 -16.05 -15.52
N CYS A 122 3.47 -17.11 -16.25
CA CYS A 122 4.12 -17.48 -17.51
C CYS A 122 4.02 -16.38 -18.58
N TRP A 123 2.89 -15.70 -18.67
CA TRP A 123 2.71 -14.57 -19.59
C TRP A 123 3.70 -13.45 -19.28
N TRP A 124 3.84 -13.05 -18.01
CA TRP A 124 4.82 -12.04 -17.61
C TRP A 124 6.28 -12.47 -17.82
N CYS A 125 6.58 -13.74 -17.62
CA CYS A 125 7.89 -14.31 -17.95
C CYS A 125 8.19 -14.19 -19.46
N ILE A 126 7.20 -14.50 -20.31
CA ILE A 126 7.31 -14.37 -21.77
C ILE A 126 7.48 -12.91 -22.19
N GLN A 127 6.72 -11.98 -21.58
CA GLN A 127 6.85 -10.54 -21.86
C GLN A 127 8.21 -9.98 -21.47
N THR A 128 8.79 -10.46 -20.36
CA THR A 128 10.06 -9.93 -19.83
C THR A 128 11.28 -10.53 -20.51
N ALA A 129 11.30 -11.84 -20.73
CA ALA A 129 12.43 -12.53 -21.35
C ALA A 129 12.34 -12.61 -22.88
N GLY A 130 11.15 -12.46 -23.45
CA GLY A 130 10.84 -12.76 -24.85
C GLY A 130 10.44 -14.23 -25.05
N ALA A 131 9.48 -14.48 -25.95
CA ALA A 131 8.88 -15.81 -26.16
C ALA A 131 9.87 -16.93 -26.57
N ARG A 132 11.01 -16.56 -27.16
CA ARG A 132 12.04 -17.51 -27.62
C ARG A 132 13.25 -17.60 -26.67
N SER A 133 13.17 -16.98 -25.49
CA SER A 133 14.30 -16.95 -24.58
C SER A 133 14.65 -18.33 -24.02
N PRO A 134 15.92 -18.76 -24.11
CA PRO A 134 16.36 -20.02 -23.51
C PRO A 134 16.21 -20.02 -21.98
N LEU A 135 16.14 -18.85 -21.35
CA LEU A 135 15.97 -18.70 -19.91
C LEU A 135 14.68 -19.35 -19.40
N LEU A 136 13.61 -19.33 -20.19
CA LEU A 136 12.32 -19.92 -19.81
C LEU A 136 12.39 -21.46 -19.75
N LYS A 137 13.31 -22.08 -20.50
CA LYS A 137 13.52 -23.54 -20.46
C LYS A 137 14.23 -23.99 -19.19
N LEU A 138 14.91 -23.08 -18.49
CA LEU A 138 15.58 -23.39 -17.22
C LEU A 138 14.59 -23.54 -16.07
N ILE A 139 13.31 -23.15 -16.25
CA ILE A 139 12.30 -23.21 -15.20
C ILE A 139 11.26 -24.28 -15.56
N SER A 140 11.17 -25.33 -14.73
CA SER A 140 10.19 -26.41 -14.93
C SER A 140 9.27 -26.58 -13.73
N ILE A 141 8.03 -26.99 -14.01
CA ILE A 141 7.01 -27.42 -13.02
C ILE A 141 6.74 -26.34 -11.93
N PRO A 142 6.26 -25.15 -12.30
CA PRO A 142 5.92 -24.15 -11.30
C PRO A 142 4.63 -24.54 -10.56
N ARG A 143 4.74 -24.66 -9.25
CA ARG A 143 3.61 -24.70 -8.32
C ARG A 143 3.46 -23.31 -7.71
N LEU A 144 2.25 -22.79 -7.75
CA LEU A 144 1.94 -21.47 -7.25
C LEU A 144 0.79 -21.59 -6.25
N ALA A 145 0.92 -20.89 -5.14
CA ALA A 145 -0.12 -20.78 -4.12
C ALA A 145 -0.20 -19.32 -3.67
N VAL A 146 -1.41 -18.85 -3.39
CA VAL A 146 -1.67 -17.51 -2.87
C VAL A 146 -2.19 -17.67 -1.46
N ASN A 147 -1.70 -16.82 -0.55
CA ASN A 147 -2.20 -16.71 0.80
C ASN A 147 -2.49 -15.23 1.07
N VAL A 148 -3.73 -14.92 1.44
CA VAL A 148 -4.13 -13.56 1.81
C VAL A 148 -4.09 -13.44 3.33
N ASP A 149 -3.12 -12.68 3.83
CA ASP A 149 -3.03 -12.34 5.23
C ASP A 149 -3.81 -11.05 5.50
N ARG A 150 -5.04 -11.20 5.98
CA ARG A 150 -5.93 -10.08 6.32
C ARG A 150 -5.41 -9.25 7.49
N LYS A 151 -4.62 -9.82 8.41
CA LYS A 151 -4.06 -9.07 9.55
C LYS A 151 -2.90 -8.17 9.11
N ALA A 152 -2.09 -8.66 8.17
CA ALA A 152 -0.95 -7.94 7.65
C ALA A 152 -1.28 -7.07 6.41
N ASN A 153 -2.54 -7.05 5.96
CA ASN A 153 -2.97 -6.43 4.69
C ASN A 153 -2.04 -6.80 3.53
N ALA A 154 -1.69 -8.08 3.43
CA ALA A 154 -0.69 -8.55 2.48
C ALA A 154 -1.15 -9.82 1.75
N ILE A 155 -0.97 -9.84 0.44
CA ILE A 155 -1.13 -11.01 -0.40
C ILE A 155 0.24 -11.62 -0.63
N TRP A 156 0.38 -12.88 -0.22
CA TRP A 156 1.60 -13.66 -0.38
C TRP A 156 1.46 -14.64 -1.54
N LEU A 157 2.25 -14.43 -2.59
CA LEU A 157 2.43 -15.40 -3.66
C LEU A 157 3.61 -16.31 -3.35
N HIS A 158 3.32 -17.57 -3.10
CA HIS A 158 4.30 -18.63 -2.91
C HIS A 158 4.53 -19.34 -4.24
N SER A 159 5.79 -19.39 -4.68
CA SER A 159 6.19 -20.09 -5.87
C SER A 159 7.23 -21.16 -5.55
N SER A 160 7.01 -22.37 -6.03
CA SER A 160 7.96 -23.48 -5.99
C SER A 160 8.19 -23.97 -7.40
N TYR A 161 9.44 -23.97 -7.86
CA TYR A 161 9.79 -24.40 -9.23
C TYR A 161 11.15 -25.09 -9.24
N GLU A 162 11.40 -25.90 -10.28
CA GLU A 162 12.69 -26.53 -10.51
C GLU A 162 13.52 -25.66 -11.45
N LEU A 163 14.72 -25.29 -11.03
CA LEU A 163 15.75 -24.70 -11.88
C LEU A 163 16.58 -25.83 -12.50
N VAL A 164 16.44 -26.04 -13.80
CA VAL A 164 17.15 -27.06 -14.58
C VAL A 164 18.41 -26.43 -15.14
N THR A 165 19.56 -26.88 -14.67
CA THR A 165 20.88 -26.51 -15.20
C THR A 165 21.59 -27.75 -15.74
N PRO A 166 22.65 -27.60 -16.56
CA PRO A 166 23.49 -28.74 -16.96
C PRO A 166 24.06 -29.54 -15.77
N PHE A 167 24.18 -28.92 -14.59
CA PHE A 167 24.66 -29.54 -13.36
C PHE A 167 23.58 -30.26 -12.55
N GLY A 168 22.34 -30.28 -13.05
CA GLY A 168 21.21 -30.93 -12.40
C GLY A 168 20.05 -29.98 -12.11
N LYS A 169 19.07 -30.51 -11.37
CA LYS A 169 17.84 -29.81 -11.01
C LYS A 169 17.92 -29.32 -9.56
N ARG A 170 17.54 -28.07 -9.33
CA ARG A 170 17.46 -27.49 -7.99
C ARG A 170 16.05 -27.00 -7.73
N LEU A 171 15.44 -27.48 -6.64
CA LEU A 171 14.16 -26.94 -6.19
C LEU A 171 14.37 -25.54 -5.59
N MET A 172 13.65 -24.57 -6.14
CA MET A 172 13.67 -23.19 -5.71
C MET A 172 12.31 -22.83 -5.11
N LYS A 173 12.34 -22.08 -4.02
CA LYS A 173 11.14 -21.53 -3.36
C LYS A 173 11.29 -20.02 -3.28
N GLU A 174 10.29 -19.31 -3.75
CA GLU A 174 10.22 -17.85 -3.71
C GLU A 174 8.91 -17.45 -3.04
N ARG A 175 8.96 -16.36 -2.27
CA ARG A 175 7.79 -15.75 -1.66
C ARG A 175 7.81 -14.27 -2.00
N VAL A 176 6.71 -13.78 -2.55
CA VAL A 176 6.57 -12.37 -2.91
C VAL A 176 5.32 -11.83 -2.24
N ALA A 177 5.41 -10.62 -1.69
CA ALA A 177 4.30 -9.91 -1.07
C ALA A 177 3.80 -8.82 -2.02
N ALA A 178 2.48 -8.60 -2.02
CA ALA A 178 1.86 -7.40 -2.54
C ALA A 178 0.86 -6.86 -1.51
N ALA A 179 0.57 -5.56 -1.58
CA ALA A 179 -0.44 -4.96 -0.71
C ALA A 179 -1.81 -5.56 -1.01
N CYS A 180 -2.51 -6.00 0.04
CA CYS A 180 -3.92 -6.33 -0.02
C CYS A 180 -4.69 -5.02 0.16
N TRP A 181 -5.30 -4.53 -0.90
CA TRP A 181 -6.17 -3.37 -0.85
C TRP A 181 -7.54 -3.86 -0.44
N GLN A 182 -7.73 -4.33 0.78
CA GLN A 182 -9.08 -4.45 1.31
C GLN A 182 -9.48 -3.07 1.82
N ALA A 183 -10.71 -2.63 1.56
CA ALA A 183 -11.30 -1.64 2.45
C ALA A 183 -11.16 -2.25 3.84
N ALA A 184 -10.65 -1.50 4.81
CA ALA A 184 -10.88 -1.85 6.20
C ALA A 184 -12.36 -2.23 6.27
N GLU A 185 -12.66 -3.44 6.74
CA GLU A 185 -14.04 -3.87 6.95
C GLU A 185 -14.67 -2.83 7.89
N GLU A 186 -15.25 -1.80 7.31
CA GLU A 186 -16.29 -1.01 7.93
C GLU A 186 -17.42 -2.02 8.03
N LYS A 187 -17.44 -2.71 9.18
CA LYS A 187 -18.35 -3.82 9.50
C LYS A 187 -19.67 -3.55 8.80
N ALA A 188 -19.91 -4.28 7.72
CA ALA A 188 -21.18 -4.22 7.01
C ALA A 188 -22.22 -4.60 8.06
N LYS A 189 -23.04 -3.62 8.47
CA LYS A 189 -24.16 -3.84 9.39
C LYS A 189 -24.99 -4.98 8.81
N PRO A 190 -25.11 -6.13 9.49
CA PRO A 190 -26.18 -7.05 9.18
C PRO A 190 -27.49 -6.31 9.46
N ALA A 191 -28.50 -6.61 8.64
CA ALA A 191 -29.85 -6.07 8.77
C ALA A 191 -30.31 -6.12 10.23
N LEU A 192 -30.84 -4.98 10.69
CA LEU A 192 -31.32 -4.77 12.05
C LEU A 192 -32.28 -5.89 12.49
N GLU A 193 -31.76 -6.82 13.28
CA GLU A 193 -32.50 -7.29 14.45
C GLU A 193 -32.09 -6.38 15.60
N GLU A 194 -33.10 -5.79 16.24
CA GLU A 194 -32.99 -4.86 17.36
C GLU A 194 -32.25 -5.51 18.54
N ARG A 195 -30.92 -5.40 18.54
CA ARG A 195 -30.13 -5.40 19.77
C ARG A 195 -29.53 -4.01 19.91
N GLU A 196 -29.74 -3.41 21.08
CA GLU A 196 -29.09 -2.18 21.50
C GLU A 196 -27.56 -2.36 21.54
N GLU A 197 -26.91 -2.34 20.37
CA GLU A 197 -25.47 -2.22 20.28
C GLU A 197 -25.11 -0.80 20.72
N LYS A 198 -24.45 -0.69 21.88
CA LYS A 198 -23.76 0.52 22.31
C LYS A 198 -22.88 1.00 21.14
N LYS A 199 -23.29 2.09 20.49
CA LYS A 199 -22.51 2.72 19.42
C LYS A 199 -21.06 2.89 19.92
N PRO A 200 -20.04 2.52 19.12
CA PRO A 200 -18.65 2.75 19.51
C PRO A 200 -18.48 4.24 19.82
N ASN A 201 -17.86 4.53 20.96
CA ASN A 201 -17.66 5.89 21.42
C ASN A 201 -16.82 6.65 20.38
N ILE A 202 -17.35 7.75 19.82
CA ILE A 202 -16.71 8.52 18.74
C ILE A 202 -15.31 9.01 19.17
N TRP A 203 -15.09 9.22 20.48
CA TRP A 203 -13.81 9.65 21.04
C TRP A 203 -12.72 8.57 21.03
N HIS A 204 -13.11 7.30 20.96
CA HIS A 204 -12.17 6.15 20.88
C HIS A 204 -11.72 5.87 19.44
N LEU A 205 -12.34 6.51 18.44
CA LEU A 205 -11.92 6.43 17.05
C LEU A 205 -10.60 7.19 16.82
N ASP A 206 -9.93 6.88 15.72
CA ASP A 206 -8.77 7.63 15.27
C ASP A 206 -9.15 9.08 14.90
N ASN A 207 -8.15 9.95 14.85
CA ASN A 207 -8.37 11.39 14.68
C ASN A 207 -9.05 11.75 13.34
N PHE A 208 -8.80 10.99 12.27
CA PHE A 208 -9.37 11.27 10.95
C PHE A 208 -10.84 10.85 10.91
N THR A 209 -11.15 9.62 11.31
CA THR A 209 -12.54 9.12 11.34
C THR A 209 -13.39 9.95 12.29
N ARG A 210 -12.89 10.26 13.49
CA ARG A 210 -13.58 11.17 14.44
C ARG A 210 -13.82 12.55 13.85
N GLY A 211 -12.82 13.11 13.17
CA GLY A 211 -12.93 14.42 12.53
C GLY A 211 -13.99 14.42 11.42
N GLN A 212 -14.06 13.35 10.62
CA GLN A 212 -15.06 13.21 9.57
C GLN A 212 -16.48 13.07 10.14
N MET A 213 -16.68 12.21 11.14
CA MET A 213 -17.99 12.04 11.77
C MET A 213 -18.51 13.35 12.36
N PHE A 214 -17.68 14.10 13.11
CA PHE A 214 -18.10 15.39 13.63
C PHE A 214 -18.31 16.44 12.55
N ARG A 215 -17.57 16.38 11.45
CA ARG A 215 -17.80 17.27 10.31
C ARG A 215 -19.19 17.03 9.71
N GLU A 216 -19.59 15.78 9.54
CA GLU A 216 -20.92 15.41 9.04
C GLU A 216 -22.02 15.79 10.04
N GLU A 217 -21.85 15.44 11.32
CA GLU A 217 -22.80 15.74 12.40
C GLU A 217 -23.03 17.25 12.58
N MET A 218 -21.97 18.05 12.42
CA MET A 218 -22.03 19.52 12.56
C MET A 218 -22.38 20.24 11.24
N GLY A 219 -22.80 19.49 10.22
CA GLY A 219 -23.37 20.04 8.98
C GLY A 219 -22.35 20.56 7.97
N GLY A 220 -21.15 19.99 7.91
CA GLY A 220 -20.17 20.24 6.85
C GLY A 220 -20.76 19.98 5.48
N ASN A 221 -20.67 20.95 4.56
CA ASN A 221 -21.22 20.84 3.20
C ASN A 221 -20.14 20.88 2.10
N LEU A 222 -18.88 21.03 2.47
CA LEU A 222 -17.75 21.03 1.54
C LEU A 222 -17.09 19.65 1.47
N PRO A 223 -16.39 19.30 0.37
CA PRO A 223 -15.56 18.11 0.29
C PRO A 223 -14.56 18.01 1.46
N ALA A 224 -14.28 16.80 1.95
CA ALA A 224 -13.32 16.60 3.05
C ALA A 224 -11.90 17.12 2.74
N SER A 225 -11.54 17.15 1.45
CA SER A 225 -10.28 17.70 0.94
C SER A 225 -10.31 19.21 0.68
N TYR A 226 -11.45 19.88 0.89
CA TYR A 226 -11.53 21.33 0.71
C TYR A 226 -10.66 22.05 1.76
N PRO A 227 -9.82 23.03 1.34
CA PRO A 227 -8.85 23.63 2.22
C PRO A 227 -9.52 24.42 3.35
N VAL A 228 -8.90 24.37 4.55
CA VAL A 228 -9.22 25.15 5.75
C VAL A 228 -10.63 24.94 6.32
N ILE A 229 -11.67 25.25 5.56
CA ILE A 229 -13.07 25.28 5.99
C ILE A 229 -13.80 23.97 5.69
N ALA A 230 -14.81 23.71 6.51
CA ALA A 230 -15.65 22.54 6.43
C ALA A 230 -17.07 22.82 5.94
N ARG A 231 -17.52 24.06 6.16
CA ARG A 231 -18.82 24.53 5.71
C ARG A 231 -18.69 25.95 5.17
N PHE A 232 -19.40 26.20 4.08
CA PHE A 232 -19.66 27.55 3.59
C PHE A 232 -21.14 27.74 3.29
N ALA A 233 -21.78 28.71 3.95
CA ALA A 233 -23.19 29.02 3.73
C ALA A 233 -23.49 30.46 4.17
N GLY A 234 -24.19 31.24 3.32
CA GLY A 234 -24.64 32.59 3.69
C GLY A 234 -23.51 33.55 4.07
N GLY A 235 -22.32 33.38 3.46
CA GLY A 235 -21.12 34.14 3.78
C GLY A 235 -20.39 33.72 5.06
N GLU A 236 -20.81 32.64 5.72
CA GLU A 236 -20.11 32.03 6.84
C GLU A 236 -19.06 31.03 6.36
N ALA A 237 -17.79 31.27 6.68
CA ALA A 237 -16.71 30.32 6.51
C ALA A 237 -16.44 29.60 7.84
N ARG A 238 -16.85 28.33 7.94
CA ARG A 238 -16.75 27.57 9.19
C ARG A 238 -15.72 26.45 9.10
N MET A 239 -14.71 26.49 9.98
CA MET A 239 -13.79 25.37 10.24
C MET A 239 -14.36 24.50 11.37
N ILE A 240 -14.39 23.18 11.17
CA ILE A 240 -14.85 22.22 12.18
C ILE A 240 -13.66 21.36 12.60
N LYS A 241 -13.34 21.36 13.91
CA LYS A 241 -12.26 20.54 14.49
C LYS A 241 -12.75 19.85 15.75
N SER A 242 -12.19 18.68 16.06
CA SER A 242 -12.46 17.96 17.30
C SER A 242 -11.17 17.73 18.10
N ILE A 243 -11.23 17.96 19.40
CA ILE A 243 -10.11 17.74 20.33
C ILE A 243 -10.62 17.00 21.56
N ASP A 244 -9.95 15.89 21.86
CA ASP A 244 -10.19 15.13 23.08
C ASP A 244 -9.35 15.73 24.22
N LEU A 245 -9.96 16.61 25.01
CA LEU A 245 -9.28 17.33 26.10
C LEU A 245 -8.80 16.41 27.24
N ASN A 246 -9.27 15.16 27.28
CA ASN A 246 -8.91 14.21 28.32
C ASN A 246 -7.60 13.47 28.01
N ARG A 247 -7.04 13.60 26.79
CA ARG A 247 -5.77 12.96 26.42
C ARG A 247 -4.54 13.68 27.02
N PRO A 248 -3.48 12.93 27.39
CA PRO A 248 -2.24 13.51 27.93
C PRO A 248 -1.59 14.58 27.03
N THR A 249 -1.75 14.45 25.71
CA THR A 249 -1.25 15.41 24.71
C THR A 249 -1.77 16.83 24.95
N TRP A 250 -2.93 16.98 25.58
CA TRP A 250 -3.55 18.29 25.83
C TRP A 250 -3.44 18.72 27.28
N SER A 251 -2.66 18.04 28.12
CA SER A 251 -2.52 18.36 29.56
C SER A 251 -2.08 19.81 29.83
N SER A 252 -1.39 20.46 28.89
CA SER A 252 -0.91 21.83 28.96
C SER A 252 -1.88 22.83 28.32
N ASP A 253 -2.33 23.82 29.09
CA ASP A 253 -3.20 24.90 28.60
C ASP A 253 -2.51 25.75 27.53
N ARG A 254 -1.18 25.93 27.64
CA ARG A 254 -0.38 26.65 26.63
C ARG A 254 -0.39 25.95 25.28
N ASP A 255 -0.30 24.62 25.28
CA ASP A 255 -0.29 23.84 24.04
C ASP A 255 -1.68 23.79 23.40
N LEU A 256 -2.73 23.72 24.23
CA LEU A 256 -4.11 23.84 23.78
C LEU A 256 -4.36 25.22 23.15
N GLU A 257 -3.99 26.29 23.83
CA GLU A 257 -4.15 27.66 23.34
C GLU A 257 -3.39 27.84 22.02
N SER A 258 -2.10 27.46 21.98
CA SER A 258 -1.28 27.57 20.78
C SER A 258 -1.87 26.80 19.59
N PHE A 259 -2.45 25.62 19.85
CA PHE A 259 -3.13 24.85 18.81
C PHE A 259 -4.36 25.57 18.26
N VAL A 260 -5.24 26.07 19.14
CA VAL A 260 -6.48 26.75 18.74
C VAL A 260 -6.15 28.06 18.02
N LEU A 261 -5.19 28.83 18.52
CA LEU A 261 -4.78 30.09 17.89
C LEU A 261 -4.17 29.86 16.51
N ARG A 262 -3.33 28.84 16.33
CA ARG A 262 -2.81 28.49 14.99
C ARG A 262 -3.94 28.14 14.00
N LYS A 263 -5.02 27.52 14.47
CA LYS A 263 -6.19 27.21 13.63
C LYS A 263 -7.04 28.45 13.36
N ALA A 264 -7.12 29.37 14.31
CA ALA A 264 -7.73 30.67 14.10
C ALA A 264 -6.94 31.49 13.07
N ASP A 265 -5.61 31.51 13.15
CA ASP A 265 -4.74 32.19 12.18
C ASP A 265 -4.92 31.58 10.76
N GLU A 266 -4.90 30.25 10.64
CA GLU A 266 -5.16 29.55 9.36
C GLU A 266 -6.53 29.90 8.76
N LEU A 267 -7.55 30.10 9.60
CA LEU A 267 -8.88 30.50 9.16
C LEU A 267 -8.97 31.99 8.83
N ALA A 268 -8.28 32.85 9.58
CA ALA A 268 -8.20 34.29 9.35
C ALA A 268 -7.53 34.59 7.99
N ASP A 269 -6.43 33.89 7.69
CA ASP A 269 -5.66 34.03 6.45
C ASP A 269 -6.35 33.40 5.24
N PHE A 270 -7.44 32.67 5.42
CA PHE A 270 -8.16 32.04 4.32
C PHE A 270 -8.96 33.07 3.51
N ALA A 271 -8.57 33.20 2.25
CA ALA A 271 -9.15 34.11 1.26
C ALA A 271 -9.98 33.38 0.17
N GLY A 272 -10.32 32.10 0.37
CA GLY A 272 -10.99 31.29 -0.65
C GLY A 272 -10.00 30.49 -1.50
N THR A 273 -10.41 30.11 -2.71
CA THR A 273 -9.56 29.38 -3.67
C THR A 273 -9.46 30.14 -4.98
N ASP A 274 -8.27 30.16 -5.61
CA ASP A 274 -8.07 30.85 -6.90
C ASP A 274 -8.76 30.14 -8.07
N GLU A 275 -8.92 28.81 -7.97
CA GLU A 275 -9.56 27.97 -8.97
C GLU A 275 -10.68 27.11 -8.35
N PRO A 276 -11.64 26.61 -9.16
CA PRO A 276 -12.66 25.67 -8.69
C PRO A 276 -12.03 24.39 -8.13
N TRP A 277 -12.35 24.08 -6.88
CA TRP A 277 -11.73 22.99 -6.13
C TRP A 277 -12.45 21.65 -6.30
N GLY A 278 -11.67 20.60 -6.55
CA GLY A 278 -12.13 19.21 -6.59
C GLY A 278 -13.09 18.88 -7.74
N SER A 279 -13.61 17.65 -7.73
CA SER A 279 -14.54 17.16 -8.76
C SER A 279 -15.87 17.93 -8.79
N GLN A 280 -16.28 18.49 -7.65
CA GLN A 280 -17.48 19.30 -7.52
C GLN A 280 -17.28 20.75 -8.00
N LYS A 281 -16.04 21.15 -8.34
CA LYS A 281 -15.69 22.50 -8.82
C LYS A 281 -16.23 23.62 -7.91
N VAL A 282 -16.10 23.44 -6.59
CA VAL A 282 -16.55 24.45 -5.62
C VAL A 282 -15.58 25.62 -5.66
N PHE A 283 -16.11 26.83 -5.82
CA PHE A 283 -15.33 28.05 -5.91
C PHE A 283 -15.90 29.06 -4.93
N ILE A 284 -15.08 29.52 -3.99
CA ILE A 284 -15.45 30.50 -2.95
C ILE A 284 -14.39 31.59 -3.02
N ARG A 285 -14.84 32.84 -3.12
CA ARG A 285 -13.97 34.02 -3.16
C ARG A 285 -13.89 34.72 -1.82
N GLU A 286 -12.83 35.50 -1.62
CA GLU A 286 -12.62 36.27 -0.40
C GLU A 286 -13.78 37.23 -0.10
N ASP A 287 -14.33 37.89 -1.12
CA ASP A 287 -15.43 38.84 -0.99
C ASP A 287 -16.76 38.19 -0.58
N GLU A 288 -16.88 36.88 -0.74
CA GLU A 288 -18.03 36.11 -0.27
C GLU A 288 -17.91 35.75 1.23
N ILE A 289 -16.71 35.82 1.82
CA ILE A 289 -16.45 35.46 3.22
C ILE A 289 -16.72 36.67 4.13
N MET A 290 -17.93 36.72 4.70
CA MET A 290 -18.34 37.80 5.59
C MET A 290 -17.97 37.56 7.05
N HIS A 291 -17.98 36.30 7.50
CA HIS A 291 -17.68 35.93 8.88
C HIS A 291 -16.99 34.57 8.95
N ARG A 292 -16.10 34.42 9.93
CA ARG A 292 -15.23 33.26 10.11
C ARG A 292 -15.50 32.61 11.46
N VAL A 293 -15.83 31.32 11.45
CA VAL A 293 -16.21 30.58 12.65
C VAL A 293 -15.32 29.34 12.81
N LEU A 294 -14.62 29.25 13.93
CA LEU A 294 -13.94 28.03 14.36
C LEU A 294 -14.86 27.28 15.33
N LEU A 295 -15.47 26.20 14.85
CA LEU A 295 -16.25 25.27 15.67
C LEU A 295 -15.35 24.18 16.22
N LEU A 296 -15.10 24.22 17.52
CA LEU A 296 -14.31 23.25 18.26
C LEU A 296 -15.23 22.29 19.04
N VAL A 297 -15.21 21.02 18.65
CA VAL A 297 -15.94 19.95 19.33
C VAL A 297 -15.04 19.32 20.40
N ILE A 298 -15.55 19.25 21.64
CA ILE A 298 -14.87 18.68 22.80
C ILE A 298 -15.76 17.63 23.48
N PRO A 299 -15.19 16.68 24.24
CA PRO A 299 -16.00 15.73 24.97
C PRO A 299 -16.70 16.42 26.15
N GLY A 300 -17.92 16.00 26.47
CA GLY A 300 -18.75 16.60 27.52
C GLY A 300 -18.20 16.38 28.93
N ASP A 301 -17.43 15.31 29.13
CA ASP A 301 -16.71 15.00 30.37
C ASP A 301 -15.36 15.73 30.50
N ALA A 302 -15.05 16.68 29.62
CA ALA A 302 -13.89 17.54 29.79
C ALA A 302 -13.99 18.37 31.10
N ALA A 303 -12.87 18.56 31.79
CA ALA A 303 -12.83 19.35 33.02
C ALA A 303 -13.36 20.78 32.82
N GLU A 304 -14.24 21.24 33.72
CA GLU A 304 -14.91 22.54 33.63
C GLU A 304 -13.93 23.73 33.59
N GLY A 305 -12.79 23.62 34.28
CA GLY A 305 -11.71 24.59 34.21
C GLY A 305 -11.18 24.79 32.78
N ARG A 306 -11.13 23.72 31.98
CA ARG A 306 -10.68 23.79 30.58
C ARG A 306 -11.75 24.37 29.67
N LYS A 307 -13.01 24.02 29.90
CA LYS A 307 -14.15 24.60 29.18
C LYS A 307 -14.21 26.11 29.39
N SER A 308 -14.06 26.57 30.63
CA SER A 308 -14.01 28.00 30.96
C SER A 308 -12.78 28.70 30.39
N PHE A 309 -11.60 28.06 30.40
CA PHE A 309 -10.41 28.59 29.72
C PHE A 309 -10.64 28.82 28.22
N LEU A 310 -11.22 27.85 27.51
CA LEU A 310 -11.57 27.96 26.09
C LEU A 310 -12.61 29.05 25.83
N ASN A 311 -13.68 29.09 26.63
CA ASN A 311 -14.77 30.05 26.47
C ASN A 311 -14.40 31.48 26.90
N GLY A 312 -13.32 31.64 27.68
CA GLY A 312 -12.81 32.93 28.13
C GLY A 312 -11.62 33.42 27.31
N ALA A 313 -10.40 33.11 27.77
CA ALA A 313 -9.16 33.65 27.24
C ALA A 313 -8.97 33.30 25.76
N VAL A 314 -9.17 32.03 25.39
CA VAL A 314 -8.92 31.56 24.01
C VAL A 314 -9.95 32.14 23.04
N ARG A 315 -11.23 32.20 23.43
CA ARG A 315 -12.27 32.85 22.62
C ARG A 315 -11.97 34.31 22.36
N ALA A 316 -11.56 35.06 23.39
CA ALA A 316 -11.18 36.47 23.23
C ALA A 316 -9.98 36.65 22.29
N ALA A 317 -8.97 35.77 22.41
CA ALA A 317 -7.80 35.79 21.54
C ALA A 317 -8.11 35.40 20.08
N CYS A 318 -9.09 34.52 19.83
CA CYS A 318 -9.60 34.23 18.49
C CYS A 318 -10.38 35.43 17.91
N ALA A 319 -11.23 36.07 18.72
CA ALA A 319 -12.00 37.24 18.30
C ALA A 319 -11.09 38.41 17.88
N ALA A 320 -9.97 38.60 18.57
CA ALA A 320 -8.95 39.59 18.19
C ALA A 320 -8.33 39.35 16.79
N ARG A 321 -8.46 38.13 16.24
CA ARG A 321 -8.03 37.73 14.89
C ARG A 321 -9.17 37.76 13.86
N GLY A 322 -10.36 38.23 14.25
CA GLY A 322 -11.54 38.21 13.39
C GLY A 322 -12.18 36.83 13.22
N VAL A 323 -11.91 35.88 14.13
CA VAL A 323 -12.48 34.53 14.11
C VAL A 323 -13.32 34.28 15.36
N GLU A 324 -14.57 33.87 15.18
CA GLU A 324 -15.46 33.47 16.26
C GLU A 324 -15.17 32.03 16.70
N LEU A 325 -14.80 31.82 17.97
CA LEU A 325 -14.63 30.48 18.53
C LEU A 325 -15.94 29.98 19.17
N GLN A 326 -16.54 28.96 18.57
CA GLN A 326 -17.67 28.23 19.12
C GLN A 326 -17.19 26.89 19.69
N VAL A 327 -17.48 26.63 20.96
CA VAL A 327 -17.16 25.36 21.60
C VAL A 327 -18.45 24.55 21.74
N ARG A 328 -18.44 23.29 21.27
CA ARG A 328 -19.57 22.38 21.41
C ARG A 328 -19.14 21.09 22.09
N GLU A 329 -19.99 20.65 23.01
CA GLU A 329 -19.83 19.39 23.70
C GLU A 329 -20.57 18.30 22.93
N SER A 330 -19.92 17.15 22.71
CA SER A 330 -20.58 15.98 22.13
C SER A 330 -19.96 14.70 22.68
N GLY A 331 -20.79 13.76 23.14
CA GLY A 331 -20.37 12.50 23.74
C GLY A 331 -19.53 12.65 25.02
N GLU A 332 -19.03 11.54 25.54
CA GLU A 332 -18.10 11.51 26.67
C GLU A 332 -16.86 10.75 26.21
N SER A 333 -15.66 11.24 26.52
CA SER A 333 -14.42 10.57 26.11
C SER A 333 -14.13 9.35 26.98
N ARG A 334 -14.40 9.45 28.30
CA ARG A 334 -14.05 8.47 29.35
C ARG A 334 -12.92 7.56 28.90
N LEU A 335 -11.68 8.03 29.11
CA LEU A 335 -10.54 7.13 29.16
C LEU A 335 -10.85 6.15 30.29
N SER A 336 -11.35 4.97 29.95
CA SER A 336 -11.49 3.88 30.90
C SER A 336 -10.09 3.56 31.39
N ILE A 337 -9.73 4.12 32.54
CA ILE A 337 -8.87 3.40 33.45
C ILE A 337 -9.78 2.28 33.96
N GLU A 338 -9.92 1.23 33.15
CA GLU A 338 -10.28 -0.08 33.69
C GLU A 338 -9.10 -0.45 34.59
N VAL A 339 -9.20 -0.05 35.86
CA VAL A 339 -8.55 -0.81 36.92
C VAL A 339 -9.16 -2.20 36.79
N PRO A 340 -8.35 -3.25 36.53
CA PRO A 340 -8.88 -4.60 36.50
C PRO A 340 -9.66 -4.84 37.79
N GLU A 341 -10.95 -5.14 37.66
CA GLU A 341 -11.83 -5.46 38.78
C GLU A 341 -11.43 -6.77 39.50
N GLU A 342 -10.35 -7.43 39.05
CA GLU A 342 -9.77 -8.61 39.69
C GLU A 342 -8.93 -8.31 40.94
N ASP A 343 -8.41 -7.09 41.13
CA ASP A 343 -7.55 -6.79 42.30
C ASP A 343 -8.31 -6.18 43.50
N ALA A 344 -9.60 -5.83 43.36
CA ALA A 344 -10.42 -5.36 44.46
C ALA A 344 -11.06 -6.50 45.27
N ALA A 345 -11.36 -7.64 44.62
CA ALA A 345 -11.91 -8.82 45.29
C ALA A 345 -10.83 -9.60 46.08
N ALA A 346 -9.55 -9.53 45.68
CA ALA A 346 -8.45 -10.17 46.40
C ALA A 346 -8.01 -9.43 47.67
N ALA A 347 -8.41 -8.16 47.85
CA ALA A 347 -8.03 -7.35 49.01
C ALA A 347 -9.02 -7.42 50.19
N GLU A 348 -10.22 -7.97 50.00
CA GLU A 348 -11.20 -8.20 51.08
C GLU A 348 -11.18 -9.62 51.66
N GLU A 349 -10.54 -10.60 50.99
CA GLU A 349 -10.47 -11.98 51.50
C GLU A 349 -9.24 -12.26 52.39
N ASP A 350 -8.25 -11.36 52.42
CA ASP A 350 -7.09 -11.42 53.34
C ASP A 350 -7.27 -10.55 54.62
N ALA A 351 -8.46 -9.97 54.83
CA ALA A 351 -8.77 -9.13 55.98
C ALA A 351 -9.99 -9.59 56.82
N ALA A 352 -10.50 -10.81 56.59
CA ALA A 352 -11.61 -11.42 57.35
C ALA A 352 -11.15 -12.58 58.25
#